data_AF-A0A3D4Q8L7-F1
#
_entry.id   AF-A0A3D4Q8L7-F1
#
_cell.length_a   1.000
_cell.length_b   1.000
_cell.length_c   1.000
_cell.angle_alpha   90.00
_cell.angle_beta   90.00
_cell.angle_gamma   90.00
#
_symmetry.space_group_name_H-M   'P 1'
#
loop_
_entity.id
_entity.type
_entity.pdbx_description
1 polymer ?
#
loop_
_entity_poly.entity_id
_entity_poly.type
_entity_poly.pdbx_seq_one_letter_code
_entity_poly.pdbx_strand_id
1 'polypeptide(L)'
;MADRMFDFNQLEDEAKAREEEAAGVKTSASWTLRTCTNGESDAAHPILTLADPTKKLPQHAVGVFLNPVRGTAFAWTDGKVEANVSGRDKDGQDLSLSILEIDRRFVALEQWLGENHVSLRLSGEHTEAGYAVYRMQAVSSDGTRIQTERDSFLQLVIERLLESRAPEEKSAEESAFDAEEREGKNPGLTPITDLNSMLNYLACAGQTLPENMRAWAERNVATIRSSTISPEERRHAERALQMVLNIQWKGDYFESIDPVKARAILDEELYGLERVKQRIMETIIQINRTHTLPSYGLLLAGPAGIGKSQLAYAVARILRLPWTSLDMSAIHDSEALTGSPRVYANAKPGRIMEAFSQSGASN
;
A
#
# COMPACT_ATOMS: atom_id res chain seq x y z
N MET A 1 52.71 -23.72 16.81
CA MET A 1 52.63 -23.68 18.29
C MET A 1 52.84 -22.22 18.65
N ALA A 2 51.91 -21.60 19.37
CA ALA A 2 51.39 -20.22 19.18
C ALA A 2 50.48 -20.16 17.93
N ASP A 3 49.22 -19.75 17.96
CA ASP A 3 48.57 -18.80 18.86
C ASP A 3 47.16 -19.31 19.22
N ARG A 4 46.91 -19.55 20.51
CA ARG A 4 45.59 -19.89 21.10
C ARG A 4 45.48 -19.18 22.43
N MET A 5 45.64 -17.87 22.41
CA MET A 5 45.34 -17.02 23.56
C MET A 5 44.17 -16.11 23.18
N PHE A 6 42.98 -16.45 23.68
CA PHE A 6 41.80 -15.61 23.59
C PHE A 6 41.88 -14.60 24.74
N ASP A 7 42.20 -13.35 24.40
CA ASP A 7 42.29 -12.26 25.35
C ASP A 7 40.89 -11.65 25.57
N PHE A 8 40.31 -11.88 26.75
CA PHE A 8 38.96 -11.43 27.09
C PHE A 8 38.86 -9.90 27.24
N ASN A 9 39.99 -9.20 27.40
CA ASN A 9 39.99 -7.73 27.43
C ASN A 9 39.73 -7.12 26.04
N GLN A 10 40.10 -7.81 24.95
CA GLN A 10 39.78 -7.33 23.58
C GLN A 10 38.28 -7.39 23.29
N LEU A 11 37.55 -8.33 23.90
CA LEU A 11 36.09 -8.41 23.77
C LEU A 11 35.36 -7.34 24.58
N GLU A 12 35.91 -6.90 25.72
CA GLU A 12 35.36 -5.78 26.50
C GLU A 12 35.64 -4.43 25.83
N ASP A 13 36.80 -4.26 25.21
CA ASP A 13 37.12 -3.05 24.43
C ASP A 13 36.36 -3.01 23.10
N GLU A 14 36.14 -4.15 22.42
CA GLU A 14 35.25 -4.24 21.25
C GLU A 14 33.77 -4.10 21.63
N ALA A 15 33.35 -4.57 22.82
CA ALA A 15 32.00 -4.37 23.31
C ALA A 15 31.76 -2.92 23.75
N LYS A 16 32.74 -2.25 24.35
CA LYS A 16 32.69 -0.81 24.66
C LYS A 16 32.77 0.06 23.41
N ALA A 17 33.60 -0.30 22.43
CA ALA A 17 33.63 0.38 21.13
C ALA A 17 32.32 0.17 20.34
N ARG A 18 31.69 -1.00 20.47
CA ARG A 18 30.34 -1.27 19.92
C ARG A 18 29.23 -0.61 20.74
N GLU A 19 29.37 -0.44 22.05
CA GLU A 19 28.44 0.35 22.87
C GLU A 19 28.60 1.85 22.61
N GLU A 20 29.81 2.35 22.32
CA GLU A 20 30.05 3.75 21.91
C GLU A 20 29.64 4.00 20.45
N GLU A 21 29.78 3.03 19.53
CA GLU A 21 29.18 3.09 18.17
C GLU A 21 27.66 2.92 18.20
N ALA A 22 27.11 2.07 19.09
CA ALA A 22 25.66 1.90 19.26
C ALA A 22 25.00 3.03 20.06
N ALA A 23 25.74 3.73 20.93
CA ALA A 23 25.31 4.97 21.58
C ALA A 23 25.46 6.19 20.65
N GLY A 24 26.14 6.03 19.52
CA GLY A 24 26.56 7.11 18.63
C GLY A 24 25.78 7.29 17.33
N VAL A 25 24.70 6.56 17.01
CA VAL A 25 23.82 6.89 15.87
C VAL A 25 22.37 6.48 16.12
N LYS A 26 21.68 7.20 17.02
CA LYS A 26 20.23 7.42 16.88
C LYS A 26 20.03 8.71 16.06
N THR A 27 20.19 8.66 14.75
CA THR A 27 19.68 9.73 13.88
C THR A 27 18.18 9.54 13.71
N SER A 28 17.42 9.91 14.75
CA SER A 28 16.00 10.20 14.58
C SER A 28 15.90 11.32 13.56
N ALA A 29 15.28 11.05 12.42
CA ALA A 29 15.05 12.07 11.42
C ALA A 29 14.26 13.23 12.05
N SER A 30 14.72 14.47 11.84
CA SER A 30 14.27 15.66 12.57
C SER A 30 12.99 16.28 12.00
N TRP A 31 12.05 15.44 11.54
CA TRP A 31 10.78 15.89 10.96
C TRP A 31 9.61 15.42 11.82
N THR A 32 8.50 16.17 11.78
CA THR A 32 7.28 15.83 12.52
C THR A 32 6.46 14.79 11.74
N LEU A 33 5.98 13.78 12.46
CA LEU A 33 5.06 12.78 11.91
C LEU A 33 3.64 13.32 11.96
N ARG A 34 2.98 13.42 10.80
CA ARG A 34 1.55 13.68 10.71
C ARG A 34 0.81 12.38 10.44
N THR A 35 -0.39 12.25 10.99
CA THR A 35 -1.30 11.14 10.71
C THR A 35 -2.50 11.72 9.97
N CYS A 36 -2.63 11.41 8.68
CA CYS A 36 -3.78 11.81 7.88
C CYS A 36 -4.64 10.58 7.59
N THR A 37 -5.95 10.71 7.78
CA THR A 37 -6.95 9.70 7.39
C THR A 37 -7.50 9.97 5.98
N ASN A 38 -7.08 11.06 5.35
CA ASN A 38 -7.48 11.43 4.00
C ASN A 38 -6.84 10.48 2.97
N GLY A 39 -7.66 9.76 2.21
CA GLY A 39 -7.30 8.99 1.02
C GLY A 39 -7.18 9.79 -0.29
N GLU A 40 -7.18 11.12 -0.22
CA GLU A 40 -6.76 12.01 -1.29
C GLU A 40 -5.74 12.99 -0.73
N SER A 41 -4.76 13.37 -1.55
CA SER A 41 -3.76 14.36 -1.20
C SER A 41 -4.08 15.69 -1.86
N ASP A 42 -4.24 16.73 -1.04
CA ASP A 42 -4.48 18.11 -1.46
C ASP A 42 -3.58 19.07 -0.66
N ALA A 43 -3.69 20.38 -0.90
CA ALA A 43 -2.87 21.37 -0.20
C ALA A 43 -3.12 21.40 1.33
N ALA A 44 -4.30 20.97 1.78
CA ALA A 44 -4.65 20.88 3.21
C ALA A 44 -4.12 19.59 3.87
N HIS A 45 -4.03 18.51 3.09
CA HIS A 45 -3.56 17.18 3.47
C HIS A 45 -2.41 16.75 2.54
N PRO A 46 -1.25 17.43 2.60
CA PRO A 46 -0.11 17.07 1.77
C PRO A 46 0.50 15.73 2.20
N ILE A 47 1.17 15.08 1.25
CA ILE A 47 1.99 13.89 1.49
C ILE A 47 3.17 14.26 2.41
N LEU A 48 3.80 15.41 2.13
CA LEU A 48 4.86 15.99 2.94
C LEU A 48 4.95 17.50 2.75
N THR A 49 5.58 18.17 3.70
CA THR A 49 5.82 19.61 3.69
C THR A 49 7.32 19.88 3.68
N LEU A 50 7.79 20.64 2.69
CA LEU A 50 9.20 21.04 2.57
C LEU A 50 9.42 22.44 3.15
N ALA A 51 10.59 22.64 3.79
CA ALA A 51 11.03 23.95 4.23
C ALA A 51 11.51 24.78 3.03
N ASP A 52 10.68 25.67 2.51
CA ASP A 52 11.10 26.68 1.53
C ASP A 52 11.00 28.10 2.14
N PRO A 53 12.00 28.53 2.91
CA PRO A 53 12.01 29.86 3.52
C PRO A 53 12.09 30.99 2.46
N THR A 54 12.45 30.66 1.21
CA THR A 54 12.61 31.64 0.13
C THR A 54 11.38 31.75 -0.79
N LYS A 55 10.40 30.85 -0.66
CA LYS A 55 9.23 30.70 -1.55
C LYS A 55 9.59 30.70 -3.04
N LYS A 56 10.70 30.06 -3.39
CA LYS A 56 11.21 30.01 -4.77
C LYS A 56 10.79 28.75 -5.52
N LEU A 57 10.25 27.75 -4.83
CA LEU A 57 9.84 26.52 -5.49
C LEU A 57 8.70 26.78 -6.48
N PRO A 58 8.85 26.37 -7.76
CA PRO A 58 7.76 26.40 -8.72
C PRO A 58 6.73 25.33 -8.37
N GLN A 59 5.49 25.53 -8.84
CA GLN A 59 4.40 24.55 -8.68
C GLN A 59 4.77 23.13 -9.13
N HIS A 60 5.69 23.00 -10.09
CA HIS A 60 6.25 21.73 -10.54
C HIS A 60 7.76 21.71 -10.35
N ALA A 61 8.20 21.34 -9.15
CA ALA A 61 9.61 21.26 -8.79
C ALA A 61 10.18 19.89 -9.19
N VAL A 62 11.33 19.86 -9.86
CA VAL A 62 12.02 18.61 -10.23
C VAL A 62 13.22 18.38 -9.35
N GLY A 63 13.39 17.17 -8.82
CA GLY A 63 14.49 16.87 -7.90
C GLY A 63 14.53 15.42 -7.45
N VAL A 64 15.39 15.15 -6.46
CA VAL A 64 15.64 13.81 -5.90
C VAL A 64 15.70 13.90 -4.38
N PHE A 65 15.19 12.89 -3.67
CA PHE A 65 15.38 12.77 -2.23
C PHE A 65 16.79 12.29 -1.90
N LEU A 66 17.41 12.89 -0.88
CA LEU A 66 18.74 12.55 -0.42
C LEU A 66 18.67 11.56 0.77
N ASN A 67 19.68 10.70 0.87
CA ASN A 67 19.73 9.61 1.85
C ASN A 67 19.69 10.12 3.32
N PRO A 68 19.01 9.40 4.24
CA PRO A 68 18.84 9.72 5.66
C PRO A 68 20.10 9.94 6.51
N VAL A 69 21.32 9.61 6.06
CA VAL A 69 22.54 9.85 6.85
C VAL A 69 22.75 11.34 7.21
N ARG A 70 22.12 12.28 6.48
CA ARG A 70 22.16 13.74 6.77
C ARG A 70 20.81 14.37 7.13
N GLY A 71 19.81 13.57 7.47
CA GLY A 71 18.42 14.02 7.45
C GLY A 71 17.91 14.07 6.01
N THR A 72 16.70 13.57 5.80
CA THR A 72 16.13 13.48 4.45
C THR A 72 15.81 14.89 3.95
N ALA A 73 16.36 15.21 2.79
CA ALA A 73 16.21 16.52 2.16
C ALA A 73 15.95 16.34 0.67
N PHE A 74 15.11 17.20 0.11
CA PHE A 74 14.80 17.22 -1.31
C PHE A 74 15.78 18.15 -2.02
N ALA A 75 16.64 17.59 -2.88
CA ALA A 75 17.52 18.37 -3.74
C ALA A 75 16.75 18.77 -5.00
N TRP A 76 16.42 20.06 -5.11
CA TRP A 76 15.73 20.60 -6.27
C TRP A 76 16.73 21.09 -7.32
N THR A 77 16.45 20.80 -8.59
CA THR A 77 17.22 21.31 -9.73
C THR A 77 16.39 22.37 -10.45
N ASP A 78 16.93 23.57 -10.65
CA ASP A 78 16.33 24.65 -11.44
C ASP A 78 16.37 24.34 -12.97
N GLY A 79 16.22 23.06 -13.34
CA GLY A 79 16.25 22.58 -14.72
C GLY A 79 17.60 22.70 -15.44
N LYS A 80 18.69 23.06 -14.76
CA LYS A 80 20.00 23.37 -15.38
C LYS A 80 21.17 22.47 -14.96
N VAL A 81 20.98 21.64 -13.95
CA VAL A 81 22.06 20.84 -13.34
C VAL A 81 21.56 19.42 -13.23
N GLU A 82 22.34 18.47 -13.76
CA GLU A 82 22.10 17.05 -13.55
C GLU A 82 21.89 16.82 -12.05
N ALA A 83 20.85 16.07 -11.70
CA ALA A 83 20.53 15.73 -10.32
C ALA A 83 21.66 14.92 -9.69
N ASN A 84 22.70 15.63 -9.24
CA ASN A 84 23.81 15.00 -8.55
C ASN A 84 23.30 14.56 -7.19
N VAL A 85 23.54 13.29 -6.88
CA VAL A 85 23.30 12.62 -5.59
C VAL A 85 23.87 13.40 -4.39
N SER A 86 24.73 14.41 -4.63
CA SER A 86 25.34 15.27 -3.63
C SER A 86 24.48 16.44 -3.14
N GLY A 87 23.35 16.76 -3.79
CA GLY A 87 22.50 17.90 -3.42
C GLY A 87 23.12 19.29 -3.62
N ARG A 88 24.26 19.36 -4.33
CA ARG A 88 25.02 20.60 -4.54
C ARG A 88 25.09 20.99 -6.01
N ASP A 89 24.98 22.28 -6.27
CA ASP A 89 25.21 22.87 -7.60
C ASP A 89 26.70 22.75 -8.02
N LYS A 90 27.01 23.00 -9.30
CA LYS A 90 28.36 23.14 -9.86
C LYS A 90 29.20 24.18 -9.11
N ASP A 91 28.55 25.17 -8.47
CA ASP A 91 29.17 26.20 -7.63
C ASP A 91 29.29 25.78 -6.14
N GLY A 92 28.90 24.55 -5.79
CA GLY A 92 28.99 24.01 -4.43
C GLY A 92 27.91 24.49 -3.45
N GLN A 93 26.92 25.26 -3.92
CA GLN A 93 25.77 25.68 -3.10
C GLN A 93 24.85 24.49 -2.83
N ASP A 94 24.40 24.38 -1.58
CA ASP A 94 23.47 23.36 -1.13
C ASP A 94 22.05 23.75 -1.57
N LEU A 95 21.46 22.96 -2.46
CA LEU A 95 20.09 23.15 -2.97
C LEU A 95 19.10 22.21 -2.28
N SER A 96 19.51 21.60 -1.15
CA SER A 96 18.68 20.69 -0.39
C SER A 96 17.68 21.43 0.50
N LEU A 97 16.44 20.99 0.45
CA LEU A 97 15.35 21.47 1.29
C LEU A 97 15.01 20.41 2.33
N SER A 98 15.06 20.76 3.61
CA SER A 98 14.69 19.85 4.69
C SER A 98 13.19 19.56 4.68
N ILE A 99 12.82 18.30 4.93
CA ILE A 99 11.44 17.91 5.18
C ILE A 99 11.04 18.42 6.57
N LEU A 100 9.92 19.15 6.67
CA LEU A 100 9.36 19.64 7.94
C LEU A 100 8.42 18.60 8.54
N GLU A 101 7.45 18.17 7.73
CA GLU A 101 6.43 17.21 8.13
C GLU A 101 6.23 16.17 7.02
N ILE A 102 5.89 14.94 7.41
CA ILE A 102 5.52 13.87 6.47
C ILE A 102 4.41 13.03 7.07
N ASP A 103 3.48 12.60 6.22
CA ASP A 103 2.47 11.61 6.61
C ASP A 103 3.15 10.27 6.87
N ARG A 104 2.85 9.67 8.04
CA ARG A 104 3.41 8.41 8.50
C ARG A 104 3.32 7.28 7.47
N ARG A 105 2.29 7.28 6.62
CA ARG A 105 2.10 6.28 5.54
C ARG A 105 3.22 6.33 4.49
N PHE A 106 3.82 7.49 4.27
CA PHE A 106 4.75 7.74 3.17
C PHE A 106 6.22 7.69 3.58
N VAL A 107 6.52 7.47 4.86
CA VAL A 107 7.90 7.43 5.38
C VAL A 107 8.74 6.37 4.68
N ALA A 108 8.21 5.16 4.53
CA ALA A 108 8.91 4.06 3.86
C ALA A 108 9.09 4.33 2.35
N LEU A 109 8.11 4.98 1.71
CA LEU A 109 8.22 5.40 0.31
C LEU A 109 9.32 6.45 0.15
N GLU A 110 9.40 7.43 1.03
CA GLU A 110 10.41 8.49 0.99
C GLU A 110 11.82 7.93 1.15
N GLN A 111 12.04 7.04 2.14
CA GLN A 111 13.31 6.34 2.31
C GLN A 111 13.71 5.58 1.04
N TRP A 112 12.76 4.85 0.44
CA TRP A 112 13.00 4.12 -0.79
C TRP A 112 13.32 5.05 -1.98
N LEU A 113 12.64 6.19 -2.11
CA LEU A 113 12.92 7.19 -3.14
C LEU A 113 14.34 7.77 -2.99
N GLY A 114 14.78 7.98 -1.75
CA GLY A 114 16.12 8.46 -1.43
C GLY A 114 17.22 7.45 -1.73
N GLU A 115 17.02 6.18 -1.37
CA GLU A 115 17.97 5.09 -1.65
C GLU A 115 18.12 4.77 -3.14
N ASN A 116 17.02 4.87 -3.89
CA ASN A 116 17.00 4.55 -5.32
C ASN A 116 17.26 5.76 -6.23
N HIS A 117 17.47 6.95 -5.65
CA HIS A 117 17.73 8.22 -6.35
C HIS A 117 16.74 8.48 -7.49
N VAL A 118 15.44 8.29 -7.21
CA VAL A 118 14.40 8.47 -8.23
C VAL A 118 14.21 9.96 -8.52
N SER A 119 14.32 10.35 -9.79
CA SER A 119 14.00 11.71 -10.22
C SER A 119 12.50 11.93 -10.22
N LEU A 120 12.05 12.93 -9.46
CA LEU A 120 10.65 13.23 -9.22
C LEU A 120 10.32 14.65 -9.66
N ARG A 121 9.11 14.81 -10.18
CA ARG A 121 8.42 16.09 -10.29
C ARG A 121 7.39 16.17 -9.16
N LEU A 122 7.65 17.05 -8.19
CA LEU A 122 6.74 17.35 -7.09
C LEU A 122 5.78 18.46 -7.51
N SER A 123 4.48 18.22 -7.33
CA SER A 123 3.48 19.27 -7.43
C SER A 123 2.97 19.64 -6.05
N GLY A 124 2.95 20.95 -5.79
CA GLY A 124 2.63 21.49 -4.48
C GLY A 124 2.25 22.96 -4.53
N GLU A 125 1.86 23.48 -3.38
CA GLU A 125 1.47 24.87 -3.18
C GLU A 125 2.15 25.44 -1.92
N HIS A 126 2.39 26.75 -1.91
CA HIS A 126 2.97 27.45 -0.76
C HIS A 126 1.89 27.71 0.30
N THR A 127 2.07 27.11 1.47
CA THR A 127 1.23 27.33 2.66
C THR A 127 1.99 28.11 3.74
N GLU A 128 1.32 28.47 4.82
CA GLU A 128 1.98 29.13 5.97
C GLU A 128 3.03 28.23 6.64
N ALA A 129 2.85 26.91 6.57
CA ALA A 129 3.77 25.91 7.15
C ALA A 129 4.97 25.59 6.23
N GLY A 130 4.92 25.92 4.94
CA GLY A 130 5.95 25.58 3.96
C GLY A 130 5.37 25.18 2.61
N TYR A 131 6.16 24.50 1.78
CA TYR A 131 5.71 24.00 0.48
C TYR A 131 5.02 22.64 0.64
N ALA A 132 3.70 22.62 0.50
CA ALA A 132 2.84 21.46 0.69
C ALA A 132 2.80 20.61 -0.58
N VAL A 133 3.42 19.42 -0.55
CA VAL A 133 3.50 18.50 -1.69
C VAL A 133 2.33 17.54 -1.65
N TYR A 134 1.44 17.62 -2.63
CA TYR A 134 0.26 16.75 -2.73
C TYR A 134 0.34 15.76 -3.89
N ARG A 135 1.31 15.90 -4.81
CA ARG A 135 1.48 14.95 -5.92
C ARG A 135 2.94 14.76 -6.28
N MET A 136 3.31 13.51 -6.58
CA MET A 136 4.65 13.14 -7.03
C MET A 136 4.56 12.39 -8.36
N GLN A 137 5.46 12.66 -9.30
CA GLN A 137 5.55 11.93 -10.56
C GLN A 137 6.99 11.53 -10.87
N ALA A 138 7.21 10.30 -11.34
CA ALA A 138 8.53 9.86 -11.74
C ALA A 138 8.89 10.41 -13.14
N VAL A 139 10.01 11.11 -13.24
CA VAL A 139 10.48 11.75 -14.46
C VAL A 139 11.89 11.28 -14.84
N SER A 140 12.30 11.59 -16.07
CA SER A 140 13.69 11.50 -16.51
C SER A 140 14.60 12.42 -15.67
N SER A 141 15.89 12.13 -15.66
CA SER A 141 16.96 12.97 -15.07
C SER A 141 16.82 14.45 -15.42
N ASP A 142 16.35 14.74 -16.64
CA ASP A 142 16.25 16.09 -17.19
C ASP A 142 14.92 16.76 -16.82
N GLY A 143 14.03 16.05 -16.12
CA GLY A 143 12.73 16.53 -15.67
C GLY A 143 11.67 16.71 -16.77
N THR A 144 12.00 16.45 -18.04
CA THR A 144 11.15 16.76 -19.19
C THR A 144 10.11 15.69 -19.49
N ARG A 145 10.47 14.41 -19.39
CA ARG A 145 9.62 13.25 -19.73
C ARG A 145 9.24 12.45 -18.51
N ILE A 146 7.99 12.01 -18.44
CA ILE A 146 7.51 11.06 -17.42
C ILE A 146 8.04 9.67 -17.76
N GLN A 147 8.60 8.97 -16.77
CA GLN A 147 9.04 7.59 -16.92
C GLN A 147 7.84 6.66 -16.68
N THR A 148 7.09 6.35 -17.72
CA THR A 148 5.77 5.67 -17.61
C THR A 148 5.78 4.44 -16.70
N GLU A 149 6.77 3.55 -16.80
CA GLU A 149 6.82 2.34 -15.98
C GLU A 149 7.06 2.64 -14.49
N ARG A 150 8.04 3.52 -14.20
CA ARG A 150 8.35 3.92 -12.82
C ARG A 150 7.25 4.78 -12.21
N ASP A 151 6.63 5.65 -13.01
CA ASP A 151 5.52 6.48 -12.57
C ASP A 151 4.28 5.63 -12.30
N SER A 152 3.98 4.64 -13.15
CA SER A 152 2.87 3.70 -12.91
C SER A 152 3.03 2.95 -11.59
N PHE A 153 4.25 2.49 -11.28
CA PHE A 153 4.56 1.90 -9.98
C PHE A 153 4.40 2.90 -8.83
N LEU A 154 4.95 4.10 -8.98
CA LEU A 154 4.87 5.15 -7.96
C LEU A 154 3.42 5.54 -7.66
N GLN A 155 2.59 5.74 -8.68
CA GLN A 155 1.17 6.04 -8.52
C GLN A 155 0.44 4.89 -7.80
N LEU A 156 0.72 3.64 -8.17
CA LEU A 156 0.14 2.47 -7.51
C LEU A 156 0.48 2.43 -6.02
N VAL A 157 1.75 2.70 -5.66
CA VAL A 157 2.17 2.71 -4.25
C VAL A 157 1.51 3.87 -3.50
N ILE A 158 1.49 5.08 -4.08
CA ILE A 158 0.86 6.25 -3.47
C ILE A 158 -0.63 6.01 -3.24
N GLU A 159 -1.35 5.50 -4.24
CA GLU A 159 -2.78 5.19 -4.15
C GLU A 159 -3.04 4.16 -3.05
N ARG A 160 -2.26 3.06 -3.00
CA ARG A 160 -2.38 2.05 -1.95
C ARG A 160 -2.08 2.59 -0.55
N LEU A 161 -1.11 3.49 -0.43
CA LEU A 161 -0.81 4.15 0.84
C LEU A 161 -1.94 5.10 1.24
N LEU A 162 -2.50 5.89 0.32
CA LEU A 162 -3.64 6.77 0.58
C LEU A 162 -4.89 6.00 1.03
N GLU A 163 -5.13 4.83 0.44
CA GLU A 163 -6.25 3.95 0.84
C GLU A 163 -5.98 3.19 2.15
N SER A 164 -4.71 3.07 2.55
CA SER A 164 -4.33 2.40 3.79
C SER A 164 -4.50 3.31 5.01
N ARG A 165 -4.75 2.67 6.16
CA ARG A 165 -4.72 3.35 7.46
C ARG A 165 -3.27 3.60 7.86
N ALA A 166 -3.01 4.76 8.43
CA ALA A 166 -1.70 5.06 8.97
C ALA A 166 -1.34 4.06 10.09
N PRO A 167 -0.07 3.65 10.20
CA PRO A 167 0.36 2.74 11.26
C PRO A 167 0.07 3.35 12.64
N GLU A 168 -0.76 2.66 13.42
CA GLU A 168 -1.00 3.03 14.81
C GLU A 168 0.30 2.87 15.63
N GLU A 169 0.65 3.88 16.41
CA GLU A 169 1.55 3.66 17.54
C GLU A 169 0.81 2.77 18.53
N LYS A 170 1.38 1.62 18.90
CA LYS A 170 0.74 0.74 19.88
C LYS A 170 0.63 1.46 21.23
N SER A 171 -0.54 2.01 21.50
CA SER A 171 -1.15 2.08 22.83
C SER A 171 -2.66 2.10 22.67
N ALA A 172 -3.32 1.38 23.58
CA ALA A 172 -4.74 1.13 23.58
C ALA A 172 -5.57 2.41 23.79
N GLU A 173 -6.78 2.37 23.23
CA GLU A 173 -7.94 3.23 23.50
C GLU A 173 -8.22 4.33 22.45
N GLU A 174 -9.47 4.32 21.99
CA GLU A 174 -10.16 5.37 21.22
C GLU A 174 -10.24 5.22 19.69
N SER A 175 -10.95 4.16 19.31
CA SER A 175 -11.87 4.13 18.17
C SER A 175 -12.98 5.20 18.32
N ALA A 176 -12.96 6.25 17.51
CA ALA A 176 -14.16 7.01 17.12
C ALA A 176 -13.83 8.14 16.14
N PHE A 177 -14.66 8.26 15.10
CA PHE A 177 -14.84 9.44 14.25
C PHE A 177 -13.73 9.78 13.24
N ASP A 178 -13.90 9.33 12.00
CA ASP A 178 -14.29 10.22 10.88
C ASP A 178 -14.17 9.46 9.56
N ALA A 179 -15.30 9.17 8.93
CA ALA A 179 -15.38 8.68 7.56
C ALA A 179 -16.37 9.58 6.81
N GLU A 180 -15.88 10.72 6.34
CA GLU A 180 -16.53 11.45 5.27
C GLU A 180 -16.05 10.93 3.91
N GLU A 181 -17.06 10.77 3.05
CA GLU A 181 -17.11 10.35 1.65
C GLU A 181 -15.79 10.08 0.91
N ARG A 182 -15.65 8.83 0.45
CA ARG A 182 -14.88 8.51 -0.76
C ARG A 182 -15.64 7.54 -1.66
N GLU A 183 -16.15 8.05 -2.78
CA GLU A 183 -16.46 7.22 -3.94
C GLU A 183 -15.16 6.83 -4.64
N GLY A 184 -14.69 5.61 -4.35
CA GLY A 184 -13.61 4.99 -5.11
C GLY A 184 -14.06 4.68 -6.54
N LYS A 185 -13.72 5.56 -7.49
CA LYS A 185 -13.51 5.14 -8.88
C LYS A 185 -12.26 4.26 -8.88
N ASN A 186 -12.38 2.98 -9.22
CA ASN A 186 -11.24 2.15 -9.60
C ASN A 186 -10.65 2.70 -10.92
N PRO A 187 -9.52 3.42 -10.95
CA PRO A 187 -8.83 3.65 -12.21
C PRO A 187 -8.01 2.37 -12.48
N GLY A 188 -8.03 1.83 -13.69
CA GLY A 188 -7.36 0.55 -13.97
C GLY A 188 -5.91 0.48 -13.46
N LEU A 189 -5.69 -0.17 -12.31
CA LEU A 189 -4.37 -0.40 -11.74
C LEU A 189 -3.59 -1.32 -12.69
N THR A 190 -2.38 -0.91 -13.05
CA THR A 190 -1.44 -1.81 -13.70
C THR A 190 -1.04 -2.89 -12.71
N PRO A 191 -1.22 -4.19 -13.03
CA PRO A 191 -0.80 -5.25 -12.13
C PRO A 191 0.71 -5.19 -11.91
N ILE A 192 1.15 -5.40 -10.67
CA ILE A 192 2.54 -5.68 -10.35
C ILE A 192 2.88 -7.00 -11.04
N THR A 193 3.83 -6.97 -11.96
CA THR A 193 4.25 -8.12 -12.76
C THR A 193 5.72 -8.48 -12.56
N ASP A 194 6.57 -7.47 -12.36
CA ASP A 194 8.01 -7.66 -12.24
C ASP A 194 8.47 -7.94 -10.80
N LEU A 195 9.51 -8.77 -10.67
CA LEU A 195 10.13 -9.12 -9.39
C LEU A 195 10.62 -7.88 -8.64
N ASN A 196 11.30 -6.96 -9.32
CA ASN A 196 11.82 -5.76 -8.65
C ASN A 196 10.67 -4.88 -8.17
N SER A 197 9.59 -4.78 -8.95
CA SER A 197 8.38 -4.06 -8.54
C SER A 197 7.73 -4.70 -7.30
N MET A 198 7.67 -6.03 -7.22
CA MET A 198 7.18 -6.74 -6.02
C MET A 198 8.05 -6.47 -4.79
N LEU A 199 9.39 -6.48 -4.95
CA LEU A 199 10.33 -6.17 -3.87
C LEU A 199 10.21 -4.73 -3.40
N ASN A 200 10.13 -3.78 -4.34
CA ASN A 200 9.96 -2.37 -4.07
C ASN A 200 8.62 -2.10 -3.37
N TYR A 201 7.55 -2.78 -3.80
CA TYR A 201 6.25 -2.69 -3.13
C TYR A 201 6.33 -3.15 -1.68
N LEU A 202 6.96 -4.30 -1.41
CA LEU A 202 7.11 -4.79 -0.03
C LEU A 202 7.96 -3.84 0.84
N ALA A 203 8.97 -3.19 0.26
CA ALA A 203 9.76 -2.18 0.96
C ALA A 203 8.95 -0.93 1.29
N CYS A 204 8.15 -0.41 0.35
CA CYS A 204 7.43 0.85 0.51
C CYS A 204 6.07 0.70 1.21
N ALA A 205 5.30 -0.32 0.82
CA ALA A 205 3.90 -0.52 1.18
C ALA A 205 3.66 -1.87 1.87
N GLY A 206 4.70 -2.55 2.35
CA GLY A 206 4.56 -3.82 3.08
C GLY A 206 3.67 -3.75 4.32
N GLN A 207 3.46 -2.56 4.87
CA GLN A 207 2.57 -2.30 6.01
C GLN A 207 1.08 -2.34 5.64
N THR A 208 0.75 -2.21 4.36
CA THR A 208 -0.64 -2.33 3.85
C THR A 208 -1.13 -3.78 3.88
N LEU A 209 -0.22 -4.76 4.00
CA LEU A 209 -0.59 -6.16 4.10
C LEU A 209 -0.87 -6.56 5.55
N PRO A 210 -1.86 -7.43 5.78
CA PRO A 210 -2.02 -8.12 7.05
C PRO A 210 -0.73 -8.82 7.49
N GLU A 211 -0.46 -8.86 8.80
CA GLU A 211 0.82 -9.35 9.34
C GLU A 211 1.16 -10.78 8.88
N ASN A 212 0.17 -11.67 8.85
CA ASN A 212 0.30 -13.03 8.34
C ASN A 212 0.67 -13.07 6.85
N MET A 213 0.06 -12.22 6.03
CA MET A 213 0.33 -12.12 4.59
C MET A 213 1.68 -11.48 4.30
N ARG A 214 2.08 -10.48 5.11
CA ARG A 214 3.40 -9.87 5.04
C ARG A 214 4.50 -10.88 5.36
N ALA A 215 4.40 -11.60 6.49
CA ALA A 215 5.36 -12.62 6.86
C ALA A 215 5.45 -13.74 5.80
N TRP A 216 4.30 -14.11 5.22
CA TRP A 216 4.27 -15.05 4.09
C TRP A 216 4.98 -14.49 2.85
N ALA A 217 4.76 -13.22 2.50
CA ALA A 217 5.38 -12.59 1.34
C ALA A 217 6.91 -12.48 1.50
N GLU A 218 7.39 -12.07 2.66
CA GLU A 218 8.82 -11.99 3.00
C GLU A 218 9.51 -13.37 2.89
N ARG A 219 8.84 -14.44 3.36
CA ARG A 219 9.34 -15.82 3.20
C ARG A 219 9.45 -16.22 1.72
N ASN A 220 8.43 -15.92 0.91
CA ASN A 220 8.47 -16.22 -0.52
C ASN A 220 9.56 -15.41 -1.25
N VAL A 221 9.82 -14.17 -0.85
CA VAL A 221 10.94 -13.37 -1.37
C VAL A 221 12.30 -14.03 -1.05
N ALA A 222 12.49 -14.50 0.18
CA ALA A 222 13.70 -15.21 0.57
C ALA A 222 13.89 -16.49 -0.25
N THR A 223 12.81 -17.23 -0.51
CA THR A 223 12.79 -18.37 -1.43
C THR A 223 13.24 -17.97 -2.84
N ILE A 224 12.66 -16.91 -3.41
CA ILE A 224 12.98 -16.46 -4.78
C ILE A 224 14.45 -16.02 -4.93
N ARG A 225 15.03 -15.40 -3.89
CA ARG A 225 16.44 -14.97 -3.87
C ARG A 225 17.43 -16.13 -3.70
N SER A 226 16.97 -17.27 -3.17
CA SER A 226 17.84 -18.43 -2.98
C SER A 226 18.25 -19.04 -4.31
N SER A 227 19.55 -19.28 -4.48
CA SER A 227 20.12 -19.94 -5.67
C SER A 227 19.97 -21.46 -5.65
N THR A 228 19.59 -22.05 -4.50
CA THR A 228 19.49 -23.50 -4.32
C THR A 228 18.15 -24.09 -4.77
N ILE A 229 17.20 -23.24 -5.16
CA ILE A 229 15.82 -23.63 -5.43
C ILE A 229 15.62 -23.87 -6.92
N SER A 230 14.76 -24.84 -7.25
CA SER A 230 14.49 -25.16 -8.65
C SER A 230 13.85 -23.97 -9.39
N PRO A 231 14.12 -23.80 -10.70
CA PRO A 231 13.48 -22.75 -11.48
C PRO A 231 11.95 -22.83 -11.48
N GLU A 232 11.38 -24.03 -11.35
CA GLU A 232 9.93 -24.24 -11.29
C GLU A 232 9.35 -23.74 -9.96
N GLU A 233 9.93 -24.11 -8.83
CA GLU A 233 9.50 -23.61 -7.51
C GLU A 233 9.62 -22.08 -7.42
N ARG A 234 10.68 -21.52 -8.00
CA ARG A 234 10.86 -20.06 -8.09
C ARG A 234 9.73 -19.40 -8.89
N ARG A 235 9.36 -19.94 -10.05
CA ARG A 235 8.23 -19.43 -10.85
C ARG A 235 6.90 -19.54 -10.10
N HIS A 236 6.66 -20.62 -9.37
CA HIS A 236 5.47 -20.77 -8.53
C HIS A 236 5.42 -19.74 -7.41
N ALA A 237 6.56 -19.47 -6.76
CA ALA A 237 6.68 -18.45 -5.72
C ALA A 237 6.46 -17.03 -6.28
N GLU A 238 7.06 -16.71 -7.43
CA GLU A 238 6.87 -15.43 -8.12
C GLU A 238 5.39 -15.21 -8.49
N ARG A 239 4.74 -16.22 -9.08
CA ARG A 239 3.32 -16.15 -9.45
C ARG A 239 2.41 -15.97 -8.24
N ALA A 240 2.67 -16.71 -7.16
CA ALA A 240 1.87 -16.62 -5.95
C ALA A 240 2.04 -15.25 -5.26
N LEU A 241 3.28 -14.75 -5.20
CA LEU A 241 3.57 -13.42 -4.67
C LEU A 241 2.87 -12.34 -5.50
N GLN A 242 2.95 -12.46 -6.83
CA GLN A 242 2.29 -11.56 -7.76
C GLN A 242 0.76 -11.49 -7.52
N MET A 243 0.09 -12.64 -7.37
CA MET A 243 -1.35 -12.68 -7.07
C MET A 243 -1.67 -11.97 -5.75
N VAL A 244 -0.90 -12.22 -4.70
CA VAL A 244 -1.15 -11.66 -3.36
C VAL A 244 -0.91 -10.15 -3.31
N LEU A 245 0.13 -9.66 -3.97
CA LEU A 245 0.46 -8.23 -3.96
C LEU A 245 -0.51 -7.40 -4.81
N ASN A 246 -1.13 -8.00 -5.84
CA ASN A 246 -2.14 -7.32 -6.64
C ASN A 246 -3.48 -7.18 -5.93
N ILE A 247 -3.76 -7.98 -4.90
CA ILE A 247 -4.98 -7.86 -4.09
C ILE A 247 -4.84 -6.66 -3.14
N GLN A 248 -5.87 -5.81 -3.09
CA GLN A 248 -6.01 -4.75 -2.10
C GLN A 248 -6.53 -5.32 -0.80
N TRP A 249 -5.64 -5.51 0.18
CA TRP A 249 -6.03 -6.01 1.49
C TRP A 249 -6.67 -4.88 2.30
N LYS A 250 -7.98 -4.94 2.46
CA LYS A 250 -8.76 -4.03 3.30
C LYS A 250 -8.79 -4.55 4.73
N GLY A 251 -8.97 -3.62 5.67
CA GLY A 251 -9.19 -3.98 7.08
C GLY A 251 -10.63 -4.44 7.31
N ASP A 252 -10.89 -5.00 8.49
CA ASP A 252 -12.19 -5.59 8.85
C ASP A 252 -13.34 -4.57 9.02
N TYR A 253 -13.04 -3.27 8.90
CA TYR A 253 -13.97 -2.19 9.18
C TYR A 253 -14.81 -1.82 7.95
N PHE A 254 -16.13 -1.80 8.13
CA PHE A 254 -17.11 -1.38 7.14
C PHE A 254 -17.66 0.00 7.45
N GLU A 255 -17.68 0.87 6.44
CA GLU A 255 -18.33 2.17 6.51
C GLU A 255 -19.82 2.02 6.82
N SER A 256 -20.38 3.01 7.53
CA SER A 256 -21.83 3.05 7.78
C SER A 256 -22.58 3.29 6.48
N ILE A 257 -23.55 2.42 6.20
CA ILE A 257 -24.37 2.45 5.00
C ILE A 257 -25.69 3.16 5.33
N ASP A 258 -26.10 4.12 4.51
CA ASP A 258 -27.42 4.73 4.67
C ASP A 258 -28.52 3.68 4.38
N PRO A 259 -29.33 3.29 5.39
CA PRO A 259 -30.35 2.26 5.21
C PRO A 259 -31.45 2.68 4.23
N VAL A 260 -31.71 3.98 4.07
CA VAL A 260 -32.71 4.48 3.13
C VAL A 260 -32.22 4.29 1.69
N LYS A 261 -30.95 4.66 1.42
CA LYS A 261 -30.31 4.41 0.11
C LYS A 261 -30.20 2.92 -0.18
N ALA A 262 -29.80 2.11 0.81
CA ALA A 262 -29.71 0.66 0.65
C ALA A 262 -31.05 0.04 0.25
N ARG A 263 -32.14 0.48 0.90
CA ARG A 263 -33.49 0.02 0.57
C ARG A 263 -33.91 0.42 -0.84
N ALA A 264 -33.64 1.67 -1.24
CA ALA A 264 -33.93 2.15 -2.59
C ALA A 264 -33.21 1.31 -3.66
N ILE A 265 -31.94 0.97 -3.45
CA ILE A 265 -31.17 0.09 -4.35
C ILE A 265 -31.80 -1.31 -4.46
N LEU A 266 -32.23 -1.91 -3.34
CA LEU A 266 -32.92 -3.20 -3.36
C LEU A 266 -34.26 -3.15 -4.10
N ASP A 267 -35.01 -2.06 -3.96
CA ASP A 267 -36.30 -1.87 -4.60
C ASP A 267 -36.19 -1.58 -6.10
N GLU A 268 -35.10 -0.94 -6.53
CA GLU A 268 -34.76 -0.72 -7.94
C GLU A 268 -34.38 -2.04 -8.65
N GLU A 269 -33.54 -2.86 -8.03
CA GLU A 269 -33.01 -4.08 -8.66
C GLU A 269 -34.01 -5.24 -8.69
N LEU A 270 -34.93 -5.28 -7.72
CA LEU A 270 -35.83 -6.42 -7.53
C LEU A 270 -37.25 -5.97 -7.29
N TYR A 271 -38.17 -6.44 -8.12
CA TYR A 271 -39.59 -6.22 -7.90
C TYR A 271 -40.15 -7.19 -6.84
N GLY A 272 -40.86 -6.66 -5.84
CA GLY A 272 -41.48 -7.45 -4.77
C GLY A 272 -40.45 -8.05 -3.78
N LEU A 273 -40.59 -9.34 -3.45
CA LEU A 273 -39.71 -10.08 -2.53
C LEU A 273 -39.50 -9.41 -1.15
N GLU A 274 -40.55 -8.78 -0.63
CA GLU A 274 -40.48 -7.96 0.61
C GLU A 274 -39.86 -8.69 1.80
N ARG A 275 -40.18 -9.97 2.01
CA ARG A 275 -39.62 -10.76 3.11
C ARG A 275 -38.11 -10.98 2.95
N VAL A 276 -37.62 -11.12 1.73
CA VAL A 276 -36.19 -11.33 1.45
C VAL A 276 -35.43 -10.01 1.59
N LYS A 277 -35.99 -8.93 1.02
CA LYS A 277 -35.42 -7.57 1.18
C LYS A 277 -35.34 -7.17 2.65
N GLN A 278 -36.38 -7.46 3.43
CA GLN A 278 -36.39 -7.20 4.87
C GLN A 278 -35.24 -7.94 5.58
N ARG A 279 -35.03 -9.22 5.26
CA ARG A 279 -33.94 -10.01 5.85
C ARG A 279 -32.55 -9.46 5.51
N ILE A 280 -32.37 -8.95 4.30
CA ILE A 280 -31.10 -8.34 3.88
C ILE A 280 -30.88 -6.99 4.56
N MET A 281 -31.94 -6.19 4.70
CA MET A 281 -31.90 -4.96 5.49
C MET A 281 -31.51 -5.22 6.94
N GLU A 282 -32.00 -6.29 7.57
CA GLU A 282 -31.57 -6.70 8.91
C GLU A 282 -30.05 -6.96 8.98
N THR A 283 -29.49 -7.65 7.97
CA THR A 283 -28.05 -7.89 7.88
C THR A 283 -27.26 -6.59 7.67
N ILE A 284 -27.73 -5.67 6.82
CA ILE A 284 -27.09 -4.37 6.61
C ILE A 284 -27.11 -3.54 7.90
N ILE A 285 -28.24 -3.54 8.63
CA ILE A 285 -28.35 -2.85 9.93
C ILE A 285 -27.39 -3.47 10.96
N GLN A 286 -27.22 -4.80 10.94
CA GLN A 286 -26.23 -5.47 11.78
C GLN A 286 -24.80 -5.00 11.44
N ILE A 287 -24.44 -4.96 10.16
CA ILE A 287 -23.13 -4.47 9.69
C ILE A 287 -22.91 -3.02 10.13
N ASN A 288 -23.91 -2.14 9.96
CA ASN A 288 -23.82 -0.76 10.42
C ASN A 288 -23.59 -0.61 11.92
N ARG A 289 -24.06 -1.58 12.73
CA ARG A 289 -23.89 -1.56 14.18
C ARG A 289 -22.53 -2.09 14.61
N THR A 290 -22.03 -3.13 13.95
CA THR A 290 -20.78 -3.80 14.34
C THR A 290 -19.58 -3.36 13.51
N HIS A 291 -19.79 -2.58 12.45
CA HIS A 291 -18.81 -2.18 11.45
C HIS A 291 -17.97 -3.34 10.91
N THR A 292 -18.53 -4.54 10.90
CA THR A 292 -17.86 -5.81 10.58
C THR A 292 -18.85 -6.75 9.91
N LEU A 293 -18.37 -7.61 9.02
CA LEU A 293 -19.22 -8.62 8.40
C LEU A 293 -19.67 -9.68 9.42
N PRO A 294 -20.91 -10.17 9.32
CA PRO A 294 -21.36 -11.29 10.13
C PRO A 294 -20.55 -12.56 9.82
N SER A 295 -20.31 -13.39 10.83
CA SER A 295 -19.60 -14.67 10.68
C SER A 295 -20.38 -15.76 9.94
N TYR A 296 -21.65 -15.49 9.59
CA TYR A 296 -22.51 -16.42 8.88
C TYR A 296 -22.72 -16.00 7.41
N GLY A 297 -22.87 -16.98 6.53
CA GLY A 297 -23.23 -16.75 5.13
C GLY A 297 -24.74 -16.63 4.91
N LEU A 298 -25.13 -15.93 3.84
CA LEU A 298 -26.52 -15.85 3.38
C LEU A 298 -26.79 -16.92 2.31
N LEU A 299 -27.78 -17.79 2.55
CA LEU A 299 -28.22 -18.81 1.59
C LEU A 299 -29.53 -18.38 0.91
N LEU A 300 -29.50 -18.20 -0.41
CA LEU A 300 -30.67 -17.85 -1.22
C LEU A 300 -31.28 -19.10 -1.88
N ALA A 301 -32.32 -19.66 -1.27
CA ALA A 301 -33.03 -20.84 -1.77
C ALA A 301 -34.28 -20.44 -2.60
N GLY A 302 -34.60 -21.23 -3.64
CA GLY A 302 -35.74 -20.96 -4.54
C GLY A 302 -35.54 -21.45 -5.98
N PRO A 303 -36.58 -21.38 -6.84
CA PRO A 303 -36.52 -21.78 -8.25
C PRO A 303 -35.46 -21.01 -9.06
N ALA A 304 -35.09 -21.54 -10.23
CA ALA A 304 -34.25 -20.81 -11.18
C ALA A 304 -35.00 -19.59 -11.75
N GLY A 305 -34.28 -18.51 -12.05
CA GLY A 305 -34.85 -17.32 -12.71
C GLY A 305 -35.52 -16.28 -11.80
N ILE A 306 -35.54 -16.46 -10.48
CA ILE A 306 -36.14 -15.51 -9.52
C ILE A 306 -35.23 -14.33 -9.10
N GLY A 307 -34.08 -14.15 -9.75
CA GLY A 307 -33.19 -13.02 -9.46
C GLY A 307 -32.23 -13.19 -8.28
N LYS A 308 -31.87 -14.42 -7.87
CA LYS A 308 -30.93 -14.66 -6.76
C LYS A 308 -29.56 -13.99 -6.97
N SER A 309 -29.01 -14.10 -8.17
CA SER A 309 -27.71 -13.49 -8.51
C SER A 309 -27.80 -11.97 -8.57
N GLN A 310 -28.95 -11.42 -9.02
CA GLN A 310 -29.20 -9.99 -9.00
C GLN A 310 -29.26 -9.45 -7.57
N LEU A 311 -29.86 -10.21 -6.64
CA LEU A 311 -29.86 -9.85 -5.23
C LEU A 311 -28.45 -9.78 -4.65
N ALA A 312 -27.61 -10.77 -4.95
CA ALA A 312 -26.22 -10.77 -4.50
C ALA A 312 -25.43 -9.58 -5.09
N TYR A 313 -25.65 -9.25 -6.36
CA TYR A 313 -25.10 -8.06 -7.00
C TYR A 313 -25.57 -6.75 -6.35
N ALA A 314 -26.86 -6.64 -6.04
CA ALA A 314 -27.43 -5.48 -5.34
C ALA A 314 -26.80 -5.29 -3.96
N VAL A 315 -26.60 -6.39 -3.22
CA VAL A 315 -25.91 -6.37 -1.91
C VAL A 315 -24.46 -5.91 -2.06
N ALA A 316 -23.73 -6.41 -3.05
CA ALA A 316 -22.36 -5.97 -3.32
C ALA A 316 -22.30 -4.47 -3.65
N ARG A 317 -23.26 -3.96 -4.44
CA ARG A 317 -23.39 -2.52 -4.75
C ARG A 317 -23.64 -1.68 -3.49
N ILE A 318 -24.52 -2.14 -2.60
CA ILE A 318 -24.82 -1.47 -1.34
C ILE A 318 -23.58 -1.41 -0.44
N LEU A 319 -22.81 -2.50 -0.38
CA LEU A 319 -21.59 -2.61 0.40
C LEU A 319 -20.38 -1.92 -0.27
N ARG A 320 -20.52 -1.41 -1.50
CA ARG A 320 -19.42 -0.85 -2.31
C ARG A 320 -18.24 -1.83 -2.46
N LEU A 321 -18.54 -3.12 -2.55
CA LEU A 321 -17.55 -4.18 -2.72
C LEU A 321 -17.50 -4.68 -4.17
N PRO A 322 -16.33 -5.11 -4.67
CA PRO A 322 -16.27 -5.80 -5.95
C PRO A 322 -17.04 -7.12 -5.88
N TRP A 323 -17.82 -7.40 -6.92
CA TRP A 323 -18.60 -8.63 -7.03
C TRP A 323 -17.90 -9.64 -7.93
N THR A 324 -17.70 -10.85 -7.41
CA THR A 324 -17.28 -12.02 -8.20
C THR A 324 -18.16 -13.22 -7.86
N SER A 325 -18.41 -14.06 -8.85
CA SER A 325 -19.23 -15.27 -8.69
C SER A 325 -18.37 -16.51 -8.90
N LEU A 326 -18.52 -17.49 -8.01
CA LEU A 326 -17.89 -18.79 -8.13
C LEU A 326 -18.97 -19.85 -8.38
N ASP A 327 -18.92 -20.50 -9.54
CA ASP A 327 -19.85 -21.56 -9.89
C ASP A 327 -19.44 -22.87 -9.23
N MET A 328 -20.28 -23.36 -8.31
CA MET A 328 -20.06 -24.61 -7.59
C MET A 328 -20.49 -25.85 -8.40
N SER A 329 -21.27 -25.69 -9.48
CA SER A 329 -21.82 -26.82 -10.22
C SER A 329 -20.75 -27.64 -10.96
N ALA A 330 -19.68 -26.98 -11.39
CA ALA A 330 -18.56 -27.58 -12.11
C ALA A 330 -17.45 -28.12 -11.18
N ILE A 331 -17.63 -28.03 -9.85
CA ILE A 331 -16.61 -28.36 -8.87
C ILE A 331 -16.89 -29.75 -8.32
N HIS A 332 -16.01 -30.68 -8.65
CA HIS A 332 -16.08 -32.08 -8.19
C HIS A 332 -15.01 -32.43 -7.17
N ASP A 333 -13.95 -31.62 -7.06
CA ASP A 333 -12.82 -31.84 -6.16
C ASP A 333 -12.51 -30.59 -5.35
N SER A 334 -12.06 -30.82 -4.12
CA SER A 334 -11.55 -29.82 -3.19
C SER A 334 -10.34 -29.06 -3.76
N GLU A 335 -9.46 -29.73 -4.52
CA GLU A 335 -8.31 -29.07 -5.15
C GLU A 335 -8.72 -27.98 -6.16
N ALA A 336 -9.89 -28.12 -6.80
CA ALA A 336 -10.39 -27.07 -7.68
C ALA A 336 -10.74 -25.79 -6.89
N LEU A 337 -11.14 -25.90 -5.62
CA LEU A 337 -11.43 -24.75 -4.76
C LEU A 337 -10.17 -24.15 -4.14
N THR A 338 -9.31 -25.00 -3.55
CA THR A 338 -8.15 -24.57 -2.75
C THR A 338 -6.88 -24.39 -3.58
N GLY A 339 -6.79 -25.07 -4.73
CA GLY A 339 -5.60 -25.14 -5.57
C GLY A 339 -4.77 -26.39 -5.28
N SER A 340 -3.91 -26.71 -6.23
CA SER A 340 -3.03 -27.88 -6.14
C SER A 340 -1.73 -27.56 -5.38
N PRO A 341 -1.12 -28.53 -4.68
CA PRO A 341 0.18 -28.37 -4.05
C PRO A 341 1.26 -27.86 -5.00
N ARG A 342 2.13 -26.97 -4.52
CA ARG A 342 3.26 -26.41 -5.28
C ARG A 342 4.31 -27.42 -5.72
N VAL A 343 4.23 -28.66 -5.21
CA VAL A 343 5.12 -29.77 -5.59
C VAL A 343 4.86 -30.21 -7.04
N TYR A 344 3.67 -29.95 -7.57
CA TYR A 344 3.34 -30.28 -8.95
C TYR A 344 3.81 -29.19 -9.91
N ALA A 345 4.47 -29.59 -11.00
CA ALA A 345 4.98 -28.68 -12.03
C ALA A 345 3.88 -27.78 -12.66
N ASN A 346 2.63 -28.25 -12.67
CA ASN A 346 1.47 -27.53 -13.20
C ASN A 346 0.52 -27.07 -12.08
N ALA A 347 1.04 -26.75 -10.89
CA ALA A 347 0.23 -26.28 -9.78
C ALA A 347 -0.55 -25.02 -10.18
N LYS A 348 -1.87 -25.07 -10.02
CA LYS A 348 -2.76 -23.94 -10.29
C LYS A 348 -3.34 -23.40 -8.98
N PRO A 349 -3.52 -22.07 -8.88
CA PRO A 349 -4.28 -21.50 -7.79
C PRO A 349 -5.71 -22.04 -7.83
N GLY A 350 -6.32 -22.19 -6.66
CA GLY A 350 -7.72 -22.59 -6.57
C GLY A 350 -8.65 -21.49 -7.05
N ARG A 351 -9.89 -21.87 -7.41
CA ARG A 351 -10.93 -20.94 -7.87
C ARG A 351 -11.21 -19.79 -6.90
N ILE A 352 -11.03 -20.02 -5.59
CA ILE A 352 -11.18 -18.98 -4.58
C ILE A 352 -10.13 -17.89 -4.77
N MET A 353 -8.85 -18.27 -4.92
CA MET A 353 -7.77 -17.29 -5.15
C MET A 353 -7.86 -16.63 -6.52
N GLU A 354 -8.34 -17.33 -7.54
CA GLU A 354 -8.66 -16.72 -8.84
C GLU A 354 -9.75 -15.65 -8.70
N ALA A 355 -10.80 -15.91 -7.93
CA ALA A 355 -11.88 -14.94 -7.68
C ALA A 355 -11.38 -13.71 -6.92
N PHE A 356 -10.52 -13.88 -5.90
CA PHE A 356 -9.87 -12.75 -5.23
C PHE A 356 -9.00 -11.94 -6.20
N SER A 357 -8.17 -12.61 -7.00
CA SER A 357 -7.32 -11.95 -8.00
C SER A 357 -8.15 -11.21 -9.05
N GLN A 358 -9.34 -11.71 -9.42
CA GLN A 358 -10.24 -11.05 -10.36
C GLN A 358 -10.96 -9.85 -9.71
N SER A 359 -11.32 -9.95 -8.44
CA SER A 359 -11.98 -8.87 -7.69
C SER A 359 -11.05 -7.69 -7.41
N GLY A 360 -9.74 -7.94 -7.27
CA GLY A 360 -8.73 -6.92 -7.02
C GLY A 360 -8.67 -6.39 -5.59
N ALA A 361 -9.62 -6.74 -4.72
CA ALA A 361 -9.65 -6.36 -3.32
C ALA A 361 -10.09 -7.51 -2.42
N SER A 362 -9.65 -7.49 -1.16
CA SER A 362 -10.21 -8.33 -0.11
C SER A 362 -11.50 -7.71 0.41
N ASN A 363 -12.28 -8.56 1.07
CA ASN A 363 -13.52 -8.18 1.74
C ASN A 363 -13.22 -7.51 3.07
#